data_AF-A0A1A9A1S7-F1
#
_entry.id   AF-A0A1A9A1S7-F1
#
_cell.length_a   1.000
_cell.length_b   1.000
_cell.length_c   1.000
_cell.angle_alpha   90.00
_cell.angle_beta   90.00
_cell.angle_gamma   90.00
#
_symmetry.space_group_name_H-M   'P 1'
#
loop_
_entity.id
_entity.type
_entity.pdbx_description
1 polymer ?
#
loop_
_entity_poly.entity_id
_entity_poly.type
_entity_poly.pdbx_seq_one_letter_code
_entity_poly.pdbx_strand_id
1 'polypeptide(L)'
;MTPGGGWARLGIPETVSREVVTVQEDAAPFFIGPHRFDADDPARPVLDRRYALIPEPGERVLGQHRLGVTGQLLGPTESVRAWELSAPAAVTVTDRRLAYVCPDAELSVVPARDGRAYPRHRRPVRLSRLVSGQIRWQWPSRLELADGSDGGGELRVVCDALRTIRQPSLALAGPDPLIVALARQIRRAVAAFRLVHPELVELSPPERDTLLVRVGGAPGPARGAVTLPGSLPVEFLSRDDYYRPARDAVPAWPRLASPARNRPGSAC
;
A
#
# COMPACT_ATOMS: atom_id res chain seq x y z
N MET A 1 -76.29 7.23 24.60
CA MET A 1 -76.03 5.98 23.87
C MET A 1 -74.67 6.09 23.21
N THR A 2 -73.67 5.40 23.77
CA THR A 2 -72.37 5.03 23.15
C THR A 2 -72.60 3.92 22.08
N PRO A 3 -71.58 3.45 21.33
CA PRO A 3 -70.39 4.10 20.76
C PRO A 3 -70.12 3.67 19.29
N GLY A 4 -69.13 4.25 18.63
CA GLY A 4 -68.62 3.74 17.34
C GLY A 4 -67.20 4.21 17.07
N GLY A 5 -66.22 3.42 17.48
CA GLY A 5 -64.79 3.70 17.35
C GLY A 5 -64.28 3.53 15.92
N GLY A 6 -63.38 4.44 15.52
CA GLY A 6 -62.57 4.33 14.32
C GLY A 6 -61.16 4.81 14.65
N TRP A 7 -60.27 3.87 14.90
CA TRP A 7 -58.85 4.13 15.16
C TRP A 7 -58.20 4.62 13.87
N ALA A 8 -57.96 5.93 13.77
CA ALA A 8 -57.12 6.50 12.73
C ALA A 8 -55.67 6.07 12.98
N ARG A 9 -55.12 5.36 11.99
CA ARG A 9 -53.76 4.82 11.97
C ARG A 9 -52.75 5.96 12.17
N LEU A 10 -51.94 5.81 13.22
CA LEU A 10 -50.67 6.52 13.36
C LEU A 10 -49.82 6.22 12.12
N GLY A 11 -49.61 7.26 11.31
CA GLY A 11 -48.62 7.24 10.24
C GLY A 11 -47.25 7.02 10.86
N ILE A 12 -46.67 5.87 10.59
CA ILE A 12 -45.29 5.55 10.89
C ILE A 12 -44.43 6.56 10.14
N PRO A 13 -43.57 7.36 10.79
CA PRO A 13 -42.63 8.20 10.07
C PRO A 13 -41.71 7.28 9.26
N GLU A 14 -41.69 7.52 7.94
CA GLU A 14 -40.77 6.90 7.00
C GLU A 14 -39.37 6.88 7.61
N THR A 15 -38.91 5.67 7.87
CA THR A 15 -37.54 5.37 8.21
C THR A 15 -36.69 5.96 7.10
N VAL A 16 -36.08 7.11 7.35
CA VAL A 16 -35.00 7.64 6.52
C VAL A 16 -34.01 6.50 6.41
N SER A 17 -33.97 5.87 5.24
CA SER A 17 -32.93 4.94 4.86
C SER A 17 -31.64 5.73 4.98
N ARG A 18 -31.00 5.62 6.15
CA ARG A 18 -29.57 5.85 6.29
C ARG A 18 -28.97 4.93 5.26
N GLU A 19 -28.62 5.52 4.13
CA GLU A 19 -27.62 4.96 3.24
C GLU A 19 -26.45 4.67 4.15
N VAL A 20 -26.31 3.39 4.51
CA VAL A 20 -25.10 2.88 5.11
C VAL A 20 -24.08 3.18 4.03
N VAL A 21 -23.35 4.28 4.21
CA VAL A 21 -22.06 4.46 3.57
C VAL A 21 -21.33 3.21 4.02
N THR A 22 -21.31 2.22 3.14
CA THR A 22 -20.43 1.07 3.25
C THR A 22 -19.06 1.70 3.23
N VAL A 23 -18.53 1.97 4.42
CA VAL A 23 -17.11 2.16 4.62
C VAL A 23 -16.52 0.97 3.89
N GLN A 24 -15.86 1.24 2.77
CA GLN A 24 -15.31 0.18 1.95
C GLN A 24 -14.19 -0.44 2.78
N GLU A 25 -14.56 -1.45 3.56
CA GLU A 25 -13.70 -2.30 4.40
C GLU A 25 -12.73 -3.13 3.52
N ASP A 26 -12.82 -3.01 2.19
CA ASP A 26 -12.00 -3.72 1.20
C ASP A 26 -10.63 -3.06 0.91
N ALA A 27 -9.95 -2.53 1.91
CA ALA A 27 -8.58 -2.06 1.75
C ALA A 27 -7.65 -2.66 2.81
N ALA A 28 -7.71 -3.98 2.99
CA ALA A 28 -6.64 -4.74 3.63
C ALA A 28 -5.31 -4.37 2.94
N PRO A 29 -4.40 -3.64 3.60
CA PRO A 29 -3.35 -2.90 2.93
C PRO A 29 -2.12 -3.78 2.74
N PHE A 30 -1.98 -4.45 1.60
CA PHE A 30 -0.73 -5.15 1.33
C PHE A 30 0.38 -4.22 0.84
N PHE A 31 1.48 -4.17 1.61
CA PHE A 31 2.78 -3.60 1.23
C PHE A 31 3.95 -4.53 1.59
N ILE A 32 3.89 -5.82 1.21
CA ILE A 32 5.11 -6.67 1.20
C ILE A 32 5.58 -6.98 -0.22
N GLY A 33 4.76 -6.77 -1.24
CA GLY A 33 5.15 -6.84 -2.65
C GLY A 33 4.42 -5.77 -3.46
N PRO A 34 5.05 -5.18 -4.47
CA PRO A 34 4.37 -4.20 -5.30
C PRO A 34 3.36 -4.92 -6.23
N HIS A 35 2.22 -4.29 -6.54
CA HIS A 35 1.25 -4.89 -7.45
C HIS A 35 1.84 -4.98 -8.85
N ARG A 36 1.70 -6.17 -9.42
CA ARG A 36 2.04 -6.42 -10.82
C ARG A 36 0.78 -6.26 -11.65
N PHE A 37 0.91 -5.68 -12.84
CA PHE A 37 -0.25 -5.44 -13.71
C PHE A 37 -0.98 -6.72 -14.15
N ASP A 38 -0.33 -7.88 -14.10
CA ASP A 38 -0.92 -9.20 -14.39
C ASP A 38 -1.68 -9.82 -13.19
N ALA A 39 -1.66 -9.18 -12.01
CA ALA A 39 -2.43 -9.61 -10.85
C ALA A 39 -3.79 -8.88 -10.78
N ASP A 40 -4.86 -9.64 -10.58
CA ASP A 40 -6.19 -9.06 -10.38
C ASP A 40 -6.39 -8.69 -8.91
N ASP A 41 -5.97 -7.46 -8.57
CA ASP A 41 -6.03 -6.91 -7.23
C ASP A 41 -6.94 -5.67 -7.22
N PRO A 42 -8.07 -5.68 -6.48
CA PRO A 42 -8.98 -4.54 -6.40
C PRO A 42 -8.38 -3.31 -5.71
N ALA A 43 -7.30 -3.48 -4.93
CA ALA A 43 -6.64 -2.40 -4.21
C ALA A 43 -5.60 -1.64 -5.06
N ARG A 44 -5.38 -2.04 -6.33
CA ARG A 44 -4.41 -1.40 -7.22
C ARG A 44 -4.79 0.06 -7.55
N PRO A 45 -3.80 0.96 -7.72
CA PRO A 45 -4.10 2.31 -8.20
C PRO A 45 -4.67 2.26 -9.61
N VAL A 46 -5.70 3.06 -9.88
CA VAL A 46 -6.28 3.20 -11.22
C VAL A 46 -5.37 4.08 -12.06
N LEU A 47 -4.98 3.60 -13.24
CA LEU A 47 -4.04 4.29 -14.12
C LEU A 47 -4.67 4.63 -15.47
N ASP A 48 -4.22 5.73 -16.08
CA ASP A 48 -4.60 6.11 -17.44
C ASP A 48 -3.81 5.32 -18.51
N ARG A 49 -4.09 5.61 -19.79
CA ARG A 49 -3.40 4.96 -20.92
C ARG A 49 -1.91 5.28 -21.00
N ARG A 50 -1.43 6.28 -20.26
CA ARG A 50 -0.02 6.68 -20.14
C ARG A 50 0.60 6.22 -18.83
N TYR A 51 -0.08 5.36 -18.08
CA TYR A 51 0.34 4.85 -16.78
C TYR A 51 0.49 5.94 -15.70
N ALA A 52 -0.23 7.05 -15.83
CA ALA A 52 -0.36 8.05 -14.77
C ALA A 52 -1.50 7.69 -13.82
N LEU A 53 -1.36 8.00 -12.53
CA LEU A 53 -2.43 7.83 -11.53
C LEU A 53 -3.67 8.62 -11.96
N ILE A 54 -4.84 7.97 -11.96
CA ILE A 54 -6.15 8.61 -12.03
C ILE A 54 -6.63 8.83 -10.59
N PRO A 55 -6.72 10.09 -10.10
CA PRO A 55 -7.27 10.36 -8.78
C PRO A 55 -8.74 9.93 -8.68
N GLU A 56 -9.12 9.47 -7.49
CA GLU A 56 -10.53 9.24 -7.14
C GLU A 56 -11.30 10.58 -7.18
N PRO A 57 -12.63 10.58 -7.37
CA PRO A 57 -13.42 11.79 -7.34
C PRO A 57 -13.17 12.63 -6.06
N GLY A 58 -12.83 13.90 -6.25
CA GLY A 58 -12.50 14.84 -5.17
C GLY A 58 -11.11 14.66 -4.53
N GLU A 59 -10.31 13.67 -4.95
CA GLU A 59 -8.90 13.53 -4.56
C GLU A 59 -8.05 14.59 -5.27
N ARG A 60 -7.16 15.27 -4.53
CA ARG A 60 -6.30 16.32 -5.08
C ARG A 60 -4.86 15.86 -5.11
N VAL A 61 -4.22 16.01 -6.28
CA VAL A 61 -2.79 15.78 -6.43
C VAL A 61 -2.02 16.93 -5.75
N LEU A 62 -1.15 16.58 -4.82
CA LEU A 62 -0.30 17.51 -4.08
C LEU A 62 1.11 17.62 -4.68
N GLY A 63 1.60 16.56 -5.33
CA GLY A 63 2.92 16.54 -5.95
C GLY A 63 3.20 15.27 -6.73
N GLN A 64 4.14 15.37 -7.66
CA GLN A 64 4.63 14.26 -8.48
C GLN A 64 6.15 14.28 -8.53
N HIS A 65 6.76 13.12 -8.37
CA HIS A 65 8.21 12.96 -8.23
C HIS A 65 8.70 11.71 -8.97
N ARG A 66 10.00 11.65 -9.24
CA ARG A 66 10.65 10.45 -9.76
C ARG A 66 11.70 9.97 -8.77
N LEU A 67 11.47 8.82 -8.12
CA LEU A 67 12.22 8.37 -6.94
C LEU A 67 12.55 6.88 -7.02
N GLY A 68 13.66 6.48 -6.40
CA GLY A 68 13.91 5.08 -6.09
C GLY A 68 12.85 4.58 -5.10
N VAL A 69 12.35 3.37 -5.30
CA VAL A 69 11.28 2.79 -4.46
C VAL A 69 11.66 1.38 -4.04
N THR A 70 11.61 1.15 -2.72
CA THR A 70 12.04 -0.09 -2.10
C THR A 70 11.07 -0.47 -0.99
N GLY A 71 10.66 -1.73 -0.96
CA GLY A 71 9.89 -2.30 0.15
C GLY A 71 10.82 -2.86 1.22
N GLN A 72 10.56 -2.51 2.48
CA GLN A 72 11.36 -2.92 3.63
C GLN A 72 10.47 -3.47 4.74
N LEU A 73 11.03 -4.40 5.52
CA LEU A 73 10.48 -4.85 6.81
C LEU A 73 11.44 -4.43 7.91
N LEU A 74 11.02 -3.48 8.74
CA LEU A 74 11.81 -2.93 9.84
C LEU A 74 11.64 -3.78 11.08
N GLY A 75 12.67 -4.52 11.48
CA GLY A 75 12.68 -5.27 12.74
C GLY A 75 13.33 -4.53 13.89
N PRO A 76 13.27 -5.09 15.10
CA PRO A 76 13.81 -4.46 16.31
C PRO A 76 15.33 -4.32 16.28
N THR A 77 16.03 -5.20 15.56
CA THR A 77 17.50 -5.24 15.48
C THR A 77 18.03 -5.04 14.06
N GLU A 78 17.26 -5.44 13.05
CA GLU A 78 17.67 -5.39 11.66
C GLU A 78 16.50 -5.00 10.76
N SER A 79 16.80 -4.30 9.68
CA SER A 79 15.85 -4.01 8.60
C SER A 79 16.16 -4.89 7.40
N VAL A 80 15.14 -5.54 6.86
CA VAL A 80 15.28 -6.41 5.68
C VAL A 80 14.67 -5.72 4.48
N ARG A 81 15.45 -5.58 3.40
CA ARG A 81 14.94 -5.15 2.10
C ARG A 81 14.19 -6.32 1.45
N ALA A 82 12.87 -6.19 1.31
CA ALA A 82 12.03 -7.25 0.73
C ALA A 82 12.07 -7.24 -0.80
N TRP A 83 12.07 -6.05 -1.40
CA TRP A 83 12.14 -5.83 -2.84
C TRP A 83 12.60 -4.42 -3.15
N GLU A 84 13.07 -4.22 -4.38
CA GLU A 84 13.49 -2.92 -4.91
C GLU A 84 13.14 -2.84 -6.39
N LEU A 85 12.72 -1.66 -6.85
CA LEU A 85 12.48 -1.43 -8.27
C LEU A 85 13.82 -1.14 -8.96
N SER A 86 14.04 -1.78 -10.10
CA SER A 86 15.25 -1.62 -10.92
C SER A 86 15.43 -0.21 -11.50
N ALA A 87 14.38 0.62 -11.48
CA ALA A 87 14.39 1.98 -11.99
C ALA A 87 13.55 2.91 -11.12
N PRO A 88 13.86 4.23 -11.11
CA PRO A 88 13.04 5.21 -10.40
C PRO A 88 11.59 5.22 -10.90
N ALA A 89 10.65 5.12 -9.98
CA ALA A 89 9.21 5.16 -10.24
C ALA A 89 8.67 6.59 -10.25
N ALA A 90 7.59 6.80 -10.98
CA ALA A 90 6.75 7.99 -10.84
C ALA A 90 5.95 7.85 -9.53
N VAL A 91 6.19 8.73 -8.58
CA VAL A 91 5.53 8.78 -7.28
C VAL A 91 4.59 9.97 -7.25
N THR A 92 3.29 9.73 -7.07
CA THR A 92 2.25 10.75 -6.95
C THR A 92 1.76 10.80 -5.51
N VAL A 93 1.79 11.98 -4.90
CA VAL A 93 1.28 12.25 -3.56
C VAL A 93 -0.02 13.02 -3.68
N THR A 94 -1.07 12.55 -3.02
CA THR A 94 -2.38 13.20 -2.97
C THR A 94 -2.77 13.52 -1.53
N ASP A 95 -3.92 14.16 -1.35
CA ASP A 95 -4.51 14.37 -0.04
C ASP A 95 -5.14 13.11 0.58
N ARG A 96 -5.14 11.96 -0.12
CA ARG A 96 -5.68 10.68 0.40
C ARG A 96 -4.67 9.52 0.42
N ARG A 97 -3.66 9.56 -0.44
CA ARG A 97 -2.68 8.47 -0.60
C ARG A 97 -1.39 8.93 -1.27
N LEU A 98 -0.41 8.04 -1.25
CA LEU A 98 0.72 8.06 -2.18
C LEU A 98 0.61 6.85 -3.09
N ALA A 99 0.80 7.04 -4.38
CA ALA A 99 0.90 5.96 -5.35
C ALA A 99 2.24 6.02 -6.08
N TYR A 100 2.77 4.87 -6.46
CA TYR A 100 3.93 4.77 -7.33
C TYR A 100 3.63 3.89 -8.54
N VAL A 101 4.25 4.25 -9.67
CA VAL A 101 4.16 3.50 -10.92
C VAL A 101 5.53 3.48 -11.57
N CYS A 102 6.01 2.29 -11.91
CA CYS A 102 7.25 2.11 -12.64
C CYS A 102 6.96 1.33 -13.93
N PRO A 103 6.87 2.03 -15.07
CA PRO A 103 6.92 1.35 -16.37
C PRO A 103 8.33 0.79 -16.55
N ASP A 104 8.43 -0.42 -17.10
CA ASP A 104 9.71 -1.11 -17.35
C ASP A 104 10.47 -1.61 -16.11
N ALA A 105 9.80 -1.76 -14.97
CA ALA A 105 10.38 -2.41 -13.80
C ALA A 105 10.51 -3.93 -14.00
N GLU A 106 11.73 -4.44 -13.82
CA GLU A 106 11.95 -5.82 -13.44
C GLU A 106 12.00 -5.85 -11.91
N LEU A 107 11.12 -6.64 -11.28
CA LEU A 107 11.13 -6.83 -9.83
C LEU A 107 12.34 -7.69 -9.45
N SER A 108 13.43 -7.04 -9.07
CA SER A 108 14.54 -7.74 -8.41
C SER A 108 14.13 -8.05 -6.96
N VAL A 109 13.69 -9.29 -6.74
CA VAL A 109 13.60 -9.84 -5.38
C VAL A 109 15.03 -10.01 -4.88
N VAL A 110 15.45 -9.20 -3.91
CA VAL A 110 16.78 -9.31 -3.32
C VAL A 110 16.85 -10.63 -2.56
N PRO A 111 17.73 -11.57 -2.93
CA PRO A 111 17.87 -12.81 -2.18
C PRO A 111 18.42 -12.49 -0.78
N ALA A 112 17.80 -13.04 0.25
CA ALA A 112 18.43 -13.15 1.56
C ALA A 112 19.78 -13.88 1.41
N ARG A 113 20.77 -13.48 2.20
CA ARG A 113 22.20 -13.79 2.02
C ARG A 113 22.58 -15.28 2.02
N ASP A 114 21.65 -16.20 2.26
CA ASP A 114 21.93 -17.64 2.30
C ASP A 114 21.03 -18.42 1.35
N GLY A 115 21.62 -18.95 0.27
CA GLY A 115 20.91 -19.87 -0.62
C GLY A 115 21.61 -20.15 -1.94
N ARG A 116 22.58 -21.07 -1.92
CA ARG A 116 23.13 -21.70 -3.14
C ARG A 116 22.02 -22.44 -3.89
N ALA A 117 21.67 -22.04 -5.11
CA ALA A 117 21.11 -22.94 -6.12
C ALA A 117 21.15 -22.34 -7.55
N TYR A 118 21.58 -23.19 -8.48
CA TYR A 118 21.93 -22.97 -9.88
C TYR A 118 20.85 -22.33 -10.79
N PRO A 119 21.25 -21.68 -11.90
CA PRO A 119 20.33 -21.13 -12.88
C PRO A 119 19.83 -22.25 -13.81
N ARG A 120 18.55 -22.62 -13.71
CA ARG A 120 17.88 -23.41 -14.76
C ARG A 120 17.21 -22.46 -15.73
N HIS A 121 17.61 -22.55 -17.00
CA HIS A 121 17.03 -21.83 -18.14
C HIS A 121 15.50 -21.86 -18.13
N ARG A 122 14.87 -20.73 -17.78
CA ARG A 122 13.45 -20.45 -18.07
C ARG A 122 13.39 -19.43 -19.20
N ARG A 123 12.62 -19.74 -20.25
CA ARG A 123 12.27 -18.79 -21.32
C ARG A 123 11.66 -17.52 -20.67
N PRO A 124 12.02 -16.31 -21.11
CA PRO A 124 11.43 -15.09 -20.56
C PRO A 124 9.99 -14.99 -21.05
N VAL A 125 9.04 -15.37 -20.19
CA VAL A 125 7.67 -14.88 -20.33
C VAL A 125 7.77 -13.37 -20.19
N ARG A 126 7.39 -12.61 -21.23
CA ARG A 126 7.30 -11.15 -21.16
C ARG A 126 6.13 -10.78 -20.25
N LEU A 127 6.36 -10.90 -18.96
CA LEU A 127 5.45 -10.40 -17.94
C LEU A 127 5.39 -8.88 -18.11
N SER A 128 4.20 -8.30 -18.00
CA SER A 128 4.02 -6.85 -18.04
C SER A 128 5.01 -6.23 -17.04
N ARG A 129 5.91 -5.38 -17.54
CA ARG A 129 6.95 -4.71 -16.74
C ARG A 129 6.41 -3.52 -15.96
N LEU A 130 5.08 -3.40 -15.86
CA LEU A 130 4.44 -2.35 -15.10
C LEU A 130 4.22 -2.81 -13.68
N VAL A 131 4.87 -2.10 -12.77
CA VAL A 131 4.75 -2.30 -11.33
C VAL A 131 4.12 -1.06 -10.72
N SER A 132 3.16 -1.24 -9.81
CA SER A 132 2.51 -0.13 -9.11
C SER A 132 2.14 -0.46 -7.67
N GLY A 133 1.86 0.55 -6.86
CA GLY A 133 1.42 0.39 -5.47
C GLY A 133 0.88 1.68 -4.88
N GLN A 134 0.17 1.61 -3.75
CA GLN A 134 -0.42 2.80 -3.13
C GLN A 134 -0.62 2.78 -1.60
N ILE A 135 0.04 3.65 -0.84
CA ILE A 135 -0.20 3.79 0.60
C ILE A 135 -1.31 4.82 0.85
N ARG A 136 -2.43 4.40 1.44
CA ARG A 136 -3.50 5.31 1.91
C ARG A 136 -3.19 5.89 3.29
N TRP A 137 -3.67 7.10 3.59
CA TRP A 137 -3.26 7.90 4.75
C TRP A 137 -3.78 7.42 6.11
N GLN A 138 -4.71 6.47 6.16
CA GLN A 138 -5.11 5.82 7.41
C GLN A 138 -4.03 4.88 7.99
N TRP A 139 -3.03 4.45 7.20
CA TRP A 139 -2.08 3.39 7.59
C TRP A 139 -0.74 3.84 8.21
N PRO A 140 -0.05 4.89 7.71
CA PRO A 140 1.29 5.22 8.18
C PRO A 140 1.34 5.61 9.66
N SER A 141 2.13 4.92 10.48
CA SER A 141 2.30 5.24 11.90
C SER A 141 3.44 6.20 12.16
N ARG A 142 4.42 6.27 11.25
CA ARG A 142 5.51 7.24 11.31
C ARG A 142 6.20 7.43 9.95
N LEU A 143 6.98 8.51 9.88
CA LEU A 143 7.97 8.74 8.83
C LEU A 143 9.37 8.67 9.43
N GLU A 144 10.32 8.05 8.74
CA GLU A 144 11.74 8.10 9.12
C GLU A 144 12.56 8.72 8.00
N LEU A 145 13.38 9.72 8.33
CA LEU A 145 14.37 10.28 7.41
C LEU A 145 15.74 9.73 7.76
N ALA A 146 16.35 9.06 6.81
CA ALA A 146 17.70 8.52 6.89
C ALA A 146 18.56 9.03 5.72
N ASP A 147 19.87 8.82 5.83
CA ASP A 147 20.77 8.97 4.70
C ASP A 147 20.60 7.75 3.77
N GLY A 148 20.51 7.99 2.47
CA GLY A 148 20.40 6.95 1.45
C GLY A 148 21.75 6.32 1.14
N SER A 149 21.74 5.10 0.60
CA SER A 149 22.97 4.37 0.24
C SER A 149 23.82 5.08 -0.81
N ASP A 150 23.19 5.89 -1.67
CA ASP A 150 23.82 6.49 -2.85
C ASP A 150 24.19 7.97 -2.60
N GLY A 151 24.31 8.37 -1.33
CA GLY A 151 24.64 9.76 -0.93
C GLY A 151 23.47 10.75 -1.03
N GLY A 152 22.26 10.28 -1.37
CA GLY A 152 21.02 11.03 -1.30
C GLY A 152 20.30 10.90 0.05
N GLY A 153 19.05 11.35 0.13
CA GLY A 153 18.17 11.09 1.27
C GLY A 153 17.29 9.85 1.04
N GLU A 154 16.86 9.22 2.13
CA GLU A 154 15.83 8.17 2.12
C GLU A 154 14.69 8.55 3.08
N LEU A 155 13.46 8.55 2.58
CA LEU A 155 12.24 8.68 3.39
C LEU A 155 11.55 7.32 3.47
N ARG A 156 11.36 6.83 4.69
CA ARG A 156 10.58 5.62 4.98
C ARG A 156 9.19 6.00 5.45
N VAL A 157 8.18 5.54 4.73
CA VAL A 157 6.77 5.61 5.16
C VAL A 157 6.45 4.29 5.86
N VAL A 158 6.42 4.33 7.19
CA VAL A 158 6.30 3.13 8.03
C VAL A 158 4.85 2.97 8.46
N CYS A 159 4.30 1.78 8.28
CA CYS A 159 2.98 1.41 8.80
C CYS A 159 3.15 0.54 10.04
N ASP A 160 2.19 0.62 10.96
CA ASP A 160 2.16 -0.36 12.06
C ASP A 160 1.58 -1.68 11.58
N ALA A 161 1.86 -2.78 12.27
CA ALA A 161 1.39 -4.09 11.87
C ALA A 161 0.87 -4.91 13.05
N LEU A 162 -0.29 -5.53 12.87
CA LEU A 162 -0.83 -6.49 13.82
C LEU A 162 -0.03 -7.79 13.77
N ARG A 163 0.17 -8.39 14.96
CA ARG A 163 0.65 -9.77 15.16
C ARG A 163 2.08 -10.05 14.69
N THR A 164 2.89 -9.02 14.39
CA THR A 164 4.28 -9.21 14.00
C THR A 164 5.23 -8.25 14.74
N ILE A 165 6.49 -8.64 14.81
CA ILE A 165 7.56 -7.82 15.42
C ILE A 165 8.22 -6.88 14.40
N ARG A 166 7.91 -6.99 13.10
CA ARG A 166 8.50 -6.18 12.05
C ARG A 166 7.44 -5.27 11.42
N GLN A 167 7.82 -4.03 11.15
CA GLN A 167 6.92 -3.03 10.59
C GLN A 167 7.17 -2.86 9.09
N PRO A 168 6.12 -2.94 8.24
CA PRO A 168 6.26 -2.71 6.82
C PRO A 168 6.54 -1.24 6.53
N SER A 169 7.43 -1.01 5.58
CA SER A 169 7.89 0.32 5.21
C SER A 169 8.10 0.43 3.70
N LEU A 170 7.69 1.55 3.14
CA LEU A 170 8.06 1.96 1.78
C LEU A 170 9.15 3.02 1.87
N ALA A 171 10.33 2.69 1.38
CA ALA A 171 11.45 3.61 1.27
C ALA A 171 11.43 4.31 -0.08
N LEU A 172 11.57 5.64 -0.05
CA LEU A 172 11.65 6.54 -1.18
C LEU A 172 13.02 7.23 -1.17
N ALA A 173 13.82 6.99 -2.20
CA ALA A 173 15.18 7.50 -2.29
C ALA A 173 15.34 8.55 -3.40
N GLY A 174 16.13 9.59 -3.14
CA GLY A 174 16.37 10.66 -4.09
C GLY A 174 17.24 11.80 -3.54
N PRO A 175 17.29 12.96 -4.24
CA PRO A 175 18.04 14.12 -3.77
C PRO A 175 17.58 14.58 -2.38
N ASP A 176 18.52 14.84 -1.47
CA ASP A 176 18.18 15.12 -0.06
C ASP A 176 17.19 16.29 0.13
N PRO A 177 17.34 17.46 -0.52
CA PRO A 177 16.38 18.56 -0.37
C PRO A 177 14.96 18.17 -0.80
N LEU A 178 14.85 17.31 -1.82
CA LEU A 178 13.57 16.81 -2.31
C LEU A 178 12.96 15.84 -1.28
N ILE A 179 13.75 14.96 -0.70
CA ILE A 179 13.29 13.99 0.31
C ILE A 179 12.81 14.70 1.59
N VAL A 180 13.53 15.74 2.03
CA VAL A 180 13.11 16.58 3.16
C VAL A 180 11.80 17.31 2.85
N ALA A 181 11.64 17.86 1.64
CA ALA A 181 10.41 18.52 1.22
C ALA A 181 9.23 17.53 1.12
N LEU A 182 9.46 16.35 0.56
CA LEU A 182 8.49 15.28 0.44
C LEU A 182 8.00 14.80 1.82
N ALA A 183 8.92 14.63 2.77
CA ALA A 183 8.55 14.24 4.13
C ALA A 183 7.64 15.28 4.81
N ARG A 184 7.91 16.57 4.60
CA ARG A 184 7.03 17.65 5.09
C ARG A 184 5.65 17.57 4.45
N GLN A 185 5.60 17.31 3.15
CA GLN A 185 4.36 17.19 2.40
C GLN A 185 3.53 15.98 2.85
N ILE A 186 4.12 14.80 2.95
CA ILE A 186 3.42 13.58 3.40
C ILE A 186 2.94 13.74 4.84
N ARG A 187 3.77 14.26 5.75
CA ARG A 187 3.39 14.55 7.14
C ARG A 187 2.15 15.43 7.22
N ARG A 188 2.10 16.52 6.42
CA ARG A 188 0.94 17.42 6.37
C ARG A 188 -0.28 16.75 5.75
N ALA A 189 -0.09 15.99 4.67
CA ALA A 189 -1.17 15.29 3.98
C ALA A 189 -1.84 14.25 4.89
N VAL A 190 -1.05 13.41 5.58
CA VAL A 190 -1.57 12.42 6.53
C VAL A 190 -2.30 13.10 7.69
N ALA A 191 -1.72 14.17 8.26
CA ALA A 191 -2.36 14.87 9.36
C ALA A 191 -3.68 15.54 8.95
N ALA A 192 -3.71 16.20 7.78
CA ALA A 192 -4.91 16.82 7.26
C ALA A 192 -6.00 15.78 6.96
N PHE A 193 -5.63 14.66 6.33
CA PHE A 193 -6.54 13.57 6.02
C PHE A 193 -7.22 13.03 7.29
N ARG A 194 -6.46 12.67 8.33
CA ARG A 194 -7.00 12.10 9.57
C ARG A 194 -7.88 13.08 10.36
N LEU A 195 -7.58 14.38 10.28
CA LEU A 195 -8.41 15.41 10.91
C LEU A 195 -9.75 15.62 10.19
N VAL A 196 -9.78 15.43 8.86
CA VAL A 196 -10.98 15.57 8.03
C VAL A 196 -11.83 14.30 8.01
N HIS A 197 -11.22 13.14 8.27
CA HIS A 197 -11.85 11.83 8.26
C HIS A 197 -11.89 11.15 9.65
N PRO A 198 -12.54 11.76 10.66
CA PRO A 198 -12.63 11.18 12.01
C PRO A 198 -13.40 9.85 12.06
N GLU A 199 -14.21 9.55 11.04
CA GLU A 199 -14.93 8.29 10.89
C GLU A 199 -14.02 7.09 10.58
N LEU A 200 -12.83 7.34 10.03
CA LEU A 200 -11.86 6.29 9.67
C LEU A 200 -10.86 5.99 10.80
N VAL A 201 -10.62 6.97 11.67
CA VAL A 201 -9.62 6.90 12.72
C VAL A 201 -10.14 7.63 13.95
N GLU A 202 -10.37 6.89 15.03
CA GLU A 202 -10.66 7.49 16.33
C GLU A 202 -9.39 8.13 16.88
N LEU A 203 -9.43 9.46 17.02
CA LEU A 203 -8.32 10.25 17.57
C LEU A 203 -8.69 10.72 18.97
N SER A 204 -7.85 10.41 19.95
CA SER A 204 -7.94 11.05 21.26
C SER A 204 -7.61 12.55 21.14
N PRO A 205 -8.08 13.39 22.09
CA PRO A 205 -7.75 14.83 22.09
C PRO A 205 -6.25 15.16 21.91
N PRO A 206 -5.30 14.54 22.64
CA PRO A 206 -3.87 14.85 22.47
C PRO A 206 -3.31 14.44 21.09
N GLU A 207 -3.85 13.39 20.48
CA GLU A 207 -3.47 12.98 19.12
C GLU A 207 -3.96 13.99 18.09
N ARG A 208 -5.20 14.47 18.26
CA ARG A 208 -5.78 15.53 17.43
C ARG A 208 -4.95 16.80 17.50
N ASP A 209 -4.55 17.24 18.69
CA ASP A 209 -3.69 18.41 18.90
C ASP A 209 -2.33 18.24 18.22
N THR A 210 -1.73 17.04 18.35
CA THR A 210 -0.49 16.71 17.66
C THR A 210 -0.66 16.85 16.14
N LEU A 211 -1.74 16.31 15.56
CA LEU A 211 -2.00 16.43 14.13
C LEU A 211 -2.25 17.87 13.68
N LEU A 212 -2.93 18.70 14.47
CA LEU A 212 -3.12 20.13 14.18
C LEU A 212 -1.77 20.86 14.05
N VAL A 213 -0.84 20.59 14.95
CA VAL A 213 0.54 21.10 14.85
C VAL A 213 1.23 20.57 13.58
N ARG A 214 0.94 19.33 13.18
CA ARG A 214 1.54 18.72 11.99
C ARG A 214 1.01 19.26 10.67
N VAL A 215 -0.26 19.65 10.60
CA VAL A 215 -0.85 20.36 9.46
C VAL A 215 -0.24 21.75 9.30
N GLY A 216 0.03 22.42 10.43
CA GLY A 216 0.68 23.73 10.45
C GLY A 216 2.09 23.75 9.85
N GLY A 217 2.63 24.95 9.70
CA GLY A 217 3.98 25.22 9.18
C GLY A 217 5.13 24.79 10.09
N ALA A 218 4.90 23.89 11.05
CA ALA A 218 5.93 23.40 11.96
C ALA A 218 7.17 22.94 11.18
N PRO A 219 8.39 23.15 11.73
CA PRO A 219 9.63 22.75 11.08
C PRO A 219 9.54 21.31 10.59
N GLY A 220 10.15 21.06 9.42
CA GLY A 220 10.11 19.72 8.85
C GLY A 220 10.76 18.69 9.75
N PRO A 221 10.49 17.39 9.50
CA PRO A 221 11.18 16.33 10.21
C PRO A 221 12.69 16.53 10.06
N ALA A 222 13.40 16.63 11.19
CA ALA A 222 14.84 16.43 11.21
C ALA A 222 15.13 14.96 10.86
N ARG A 223 16.41 14.63 10.62
CA ARG A 223 16.82 13.22 10.54
C ARG A 223 16.30 12.46 11.76
N GLY A 224 15.86 11.22 11.54
CA GLY A 224 15.17 10.41 12.55
C GLY A 224 13.68 10.24 12.28
N ALA A 225 12.95 9.83 13.32
CA ALA A 225 11.55 9.41 13.21
C ALA A 225 10.56 10.52 13.63
N VAL A 226 9.46 10.63 12.90
CA VAL A 226 8.30 11.46 13.26
C VAL A 226 7.05 10.61 13.29
N THR A 227 6.43 10.53 14.46
CA THR A 227 5.17 9.81 14.66
C THR A 227 4.00 10.50 13.97
N LEU A 228 3.06 9.68 13.51
CA LEU A 228 1.80 10.07 12.88
C LEU A 228 0.67 9.39 13.67
N PRO A 229 0.08 10.06 14.67
CA PRO A 229 -0.98 9.50 15.51
C PRO A 229 -2.23 9.07 14.74
N GLY A 230 -2.97 8.10 15.29
CA GLY A 230 -4.17 7.56 14.65
C GLY A 230 -3.87 6.73 13.38
N SER A 231 -2.85 5.88 13.42
CA SER A 231 -2.66 4.88 12.37
C SER A 231 -3.48 3.64 12.66
N LEU A 232 -4.22 3.16 11.66
CA LEU A 232 -4.77 1.81 11.71
C LEU A 232 -3.63 0.81 11.48
N PRO A 233 -3.57 -0.28 12.26
CA PRO A 233 -2.52 -1.27 12.08
C PRO A 233 -2.83 -2.16 10.89
N VAL A 234 -1.80 -2.54 10.14
CA VAL A 234 -1.91 -3.40 8.96
C VAL A 234 -2.05 -4.86 9.40
N GLU A 235 -3.00 -5.59 8.82
CA GLU A 235 -3.09 -7.04 8.96
C GLU A 235 -2.36 -7.75 7.82
N PHE A 236 -1.53 -8.74 8.16
CA PHE A 236 -0.99 -9.68 7.19
C PHE A 236 -1.92 -10.89 7.08
N LEU A 237 -2.44 -11.20 5.88
CA LEU A 237 -3.34 -12.35 5.69
C LEU A 237 -2.62 -13.69 5.89
N SER A 238 -1.31 -13.77 5.60
CA SER A 238 -0.51 -14.96 5.87
C SER A 238 0.82 -14.65 6.55
N ARG A 239 1.22 -15.54 7.46
CA ARG A 239 2.58 -15.59 8.01
C ARG A 239 3.63 -15.80 6.91
N ASP A 240 3.27 -16.49 5.82
CA ASP A 240 4.21 -16.75 4.73
C ASP A 240 4.49 -15.51 3.87
N ASP A 241 3.53 -14.58 3.74
CA ASP A 241 3.74 -13.28 3.08
C ASP A 241 4.87 -12.50 3.78
N TYR A 242 5.04 -12.73 5.08
CA TYR A 242 6.03 -12.11 5.95
C TYR A 242 7.41 -12.81 5.94
N TYR A 243 7.47 -14.13 5.69
CA TYR A 243 8.74 -14.89 5.73
C TYR A 243 9.30 -15.28 4.36
N ARG A 244 8.50 -15.27 3.28
CA ARG A 244 8.96 -15.62 1.94
C ARG A 244 9.03 -14.37 1.06
N PRO A 245 10.22 -14.03 0.53
CA PRO A 245 10.29 -13.22 -0.68
C PRO A 245 9.42 -13.89 -1.75
N ALA A 246 8.82 -13.14 -2.68
CA ALA A 246 7.92 -13.60 -3.74
C ALA A 246 8.56 -14.56 -4.79
N ARG A 247 9.37 -15.52 -4.35
CA ARG A 247 9.97 -16.60 -5.13
C ARG A 247 9.04 -17.82 -5.26
N ASP A 248 8.09 -17.99 -4.34
CA ASP A 248 7.38 -19.27 -4.20
C ASP A 248 5.89 -19.23 -4.53
N ALA A 249 5.34 -18.09 -4.95
CA ALA A 249 4.02 -18.04 -5.58
C ALA A 249 4.10 -18.61 -7.01
N VAL A 250 4.41 -19.90 -7.12
CA VAL A 250 4.04 -20.67 -8.31
C VAL A 250 2.51 -20.66 -8.35
N PRO A 251 1.86 -20.12 -9.39
CA PRO A 251 0.42 -20.29 -9.50
C PRO A 251 0.18 -21.80 -9.56
N ALA A 252 -0.61 -22.33 -8.63
CA ALA A 252 -1.13 -23.68 -8.70
C ALA A 252 -2.11 -23.74 -9.87
N TRP A 253 -1.58 -23.81 -11.09
CA TRP A 253 -2.39 -24.13 -12.25
C TRP A 253 -2.92 -25.55 -12.08
N PRO A 254 -4.23 -25.79 -12.18
CA PRO A 254 -4.73 -27.14 -12.26
C PRO A 254 -4.13 -27.77 -13.53
N ARG A 255 -3.36 -28.84 -13.37
CA ARG A 255 -2.92 -29.67 -14.50
C ARG A 255 -4.18 -30.22 -15.16
N LEU A 256 -4.60 -29.64 -16.28
CA LEU A 256 -5.47 -30.32 -17.23
C LEU A 256 -4.74 -31.60 -17.63
N ALA A 257 -5.28 -32.73 -17.17
CA ALA A 257 -4.85 -34.05 -17.58
C ALA A 257 -4.88 -34.09 -19.11
N SER A 258 -3.71 -34.15 -19.73
CA SER A 258 -3.63 -34.40 -21.17
C SER A 258 -4.17 -35.81 -21.43
N PRO A 259 -5.08 -36.01 -22.40
CA PRO A 259 -5.57 -37.34 -22.71
C PRO A 259 -4.42 -38.18 -23.26
N ALA A 260 -4.31 -39.40 -22.74
CA ALA A 260 -3.36 -40.40 -23.21
C ALA A 260 -3.53 -40.62 -24.71
N ARG A 261 -2.49 -40.31 -25.50
CA ARG A 261 -2.42 -40.75 -26.89
C ARG A 261 -2.15 -42.25 -26.88
N ASN A 262 -3.19 -43.02 -27.21
CA ASN A 262 -3.08 -44.42 -27.60
C ASN A 262 -2.04 -44.54 -28.74
N ARG A 263 -0.94 -45.25 -28.48
CA ARG A 263 -0.09 -45.84 -29.52
C ARG A 263 -0.71 -47.18 -29.93
N PRO A 264 -0.98 -47.45 -31.21
CA PRO A 264 -1.18 -48.81 -31.67
C PRO A 264 0.17 -49.51 -31.74
N GLY A 265 0.21 -50.74 -31.22
CA GLY A 265 1.37 -51.62 -31.25
C GLY A 265 1.71 -52.07 -32.67
N SER A 266 3.01 -52.12 -32.96
CA SER A 266 3.57 -52.89 -34.06
C SER A 266 3.89 -54.28 -33.52
N ALA A 267 3.19 -55.29 -34.01
CA ALA A 267 3.55 -56.69 -33.82
C ALA A 267 4.62 -57.08 -34.85
N CYS A 268 5.63 -57.81 -34.36
CA CYS A 268 6.31 -58.85 -35.13
C CYS A 268 5.79 -60.19 -34.61
#